data_AF-A0A4R0H707-F1
#
_entry.id   AF-A0A4R0H707-F1
#
_cell.length_a   1.000
_cell.length_b   1.000
_cell.length_c   1.000
_cell.angle_alpha   90.00
_cell.angle_beta   90.00
_cell.angle_gamma   90.00
#
_symmetry.space_group_name_H-M   'P 1'
#
loop_
_entity.id
_entity.type
_entity.pdbx_description
1 polymer ?
#
loop_
_entity_poly.entity_id
_entity_poly.type
_entity_poly.pdbx_seq_one_letter_code
_entity_poly.pdbx_strand_id
1 'polypeptide(L)'
;MASLAMVAVFAFILTRGTASDSPADGLRMGSGTDNGAAAPAEPTASATGSATKADRKPPVSAAAPNPSAKAQTTTPPAVNTGPTSPKFKQGQWIAMLDKYPADAGQMAKDTATKITRAGIPAKAMLVDGQYPGITNSSLAPVTGTWVVYLGPGTSSEQILNLCLDPRTQAAYQSPCPTYEPAG
;
A
#
# COMPACT_ATOMS: atom_id res chain seq x y z
N MET A 1 -62.32 15.56 -11.87
CA MET A 1 -62.42 16.99 -11.50
C MET A 1 -61.05 17.46 -11.04
N ALA A 2 -60.65 18.66 -11.48
CA ALA A 2 -59.60 19.55 -10.97
C ALA A 2 -58.11 19.13 -11.06
N SER A 3 -57.42 19.77 -12.02
CA SER A 3 -55.97 19.99 -12.13
C SER A 3 -55.40 20.84 -10.99
N LEU A 4 -54.08 20.76 -10.75
CA LEU A 4 -53.22 21.96 -10.65
C LEU A 4 -51.73 21.59 -10.75
N ALA A 5 -51.10 22.13 -11.79
CA ALA A 5 -49.66 22.24 -11.96
C ALA A 5 -49.16 23.51 -11.27
N MET A 6 -47.93 23.48 -10.72
CA MET A 6 -47.12 24.69 -10.56
C MET A 6 -45.66 24.39 -10.92
N VAL A 7 -45.24 25.07 -11.99
CA VAL A 7 -43.85 25.28 -12.42
C VAL A 7 -43.31 26.48 -11.64
N ALA A 8 -42.08 26.43 -11.13
CA ALA A 8 -41.19 27.60 -11.08
C ALA A 8 -39.73 27.20 -10.82
N VAL A 9 -38.92 27.49 -11.83
CA VAL A 9 -37.47 27.54 -11.85
C VAL A 9 -36.98 28.68 -10.95
N PHE A 10 -35.97 28.41 -10.12
CA PHE A 10 -35.05 29.46 -9.66
C PHE A 10 -33.62 29.04 -9.98
N ALA A 11 -33.18 29.43 -11.17
CA ALA A 11 -31.78 29.60 -11.48
C ALA A 11 -31.28 30.84 -10.74
N PHE A 12 -30.34 30.66 -9.82
CA PHE A 12 -29.49 31.76 -9.36
C PHE A 12 -28.17 31.70 -10.14
N ILE A 13 -28.11 32.49 -11.20
CA ILE A 13 -26.85 32.95 -11.81
C ILE A 13 -26.53 34.29 -11.15
N LEU A 14 -25.37 34.39 -10.49
CA LEU A 14 -24.73 35.67 -10.17
C LEU A 14 -23.23 35.58 -10.50
N THR A 15 -22.97 35.86 -11.78
CA THR A 15 -22.04 36.89 -12.27
C THR A 15 -20.57 36.88 -11.80
N ARG A 16 -19.72 36.35 -12.71
CA ARG A 16 -18.48 36.94 -13.25
C ARG A 16 -17.69 37.94 -12.38
N GLY A 17 -16.49 37.51 -11.97
CA GLY A 17 -15.33 38.39 -11.75
C GLY A 17 -14.17 37.92 -12.62
N THR A 18 -13.76 38.72 -13.59
CA THR A 18 -12.61 38.49 -14.49
C THR A 18 -11.31 39.07 -13.93
N ALA A 19 -10.21 38.40 -14.27
CA ALA A 19 -8.82 38.86 -14.39
C ALA A 19 -8.05 39.31 -13.15
N SER A 20 -6.95 38.62 -12.88
CA SER A 20 -5.69 39.25 -12.51
C SER A 20 -4.56 38.48 -13.20
N ASP A 21 -3.86 39.21 -14.05
CA ASP A 21 -2.74 38.81 -14.89
C ASP A 21 -1.44 39.15 -14.14
N SER A 22 -0.43 38.26 -14.25
CA SER A 22 1.02 38.50 -14.12
C SER A 22 1.62 38.82 -12.72
N PRO A 23 2.98 38.80 -12.56
CA PRO A 23 3.86 37.63 -12.57
C PRO A 23 4.83 37.65 -11.35
N ALA A 24 5.60 36.58 -11.12
CA ALA A 24 6.83 36.67 -10.31
C ALA A 24 7.88 35.69 -10.81
N ASP A 25 8.68 36.19 -11.76
CA ASP A 25 10.06 35.77 -11.98
C ASP A 25 10.88 36.07 -10.72
N GLY A 26 11.76 35.16 -10.33
CA GLY A 26 12.44 35.18 -9.03
C GLY A 26 13.74 34.37 -9.00
N LEU A 27 14.62 34.66 -9.95
CA LEU A 27 16.08 34.70 -9.84
C LEU A 27 16.76 34.06 -8.59
N ARG A 28 17.43 32.93 -8.84
CA ARG A 28 18.91 32.79 -8.78
C ARG A 28 19.67 33.62 -7.73
N MET A 29 20.17 32.93 -6.70
CA MET A 29 21.50 33.08 -6.06
C MET A 29 21.84 31.70 -5.46
N GLY A 30 22.99 31.06 -5.65
CA GLY A 30 24.37 31.54 -5.56
C GLY A 30 25.04 30.73 -4.43
N SER A 31 25.86 29.74 -4.76
CA SER A 31 27.33 29.75 -4.53
C SER A 31 27.77 29.27 -3.15
N GLY A 32 28.70 28.30 -3.07
CA GLY A 32 29.40 27.95 -1.83
C GLY A 32 29.83 26.47 -1.75
N THR A 33 30.71 25.99 -2.63
CA THR A 33 32.15 25.73 -2.40
C THR A 33 32.46 24.37 -1.76
N ASP A 34 33.30 23.63 -2.50
CA ASP A 34 34.12 22.48 -2.12
C ASP A 34 34.76 22.55 -0.73
N ASN A 35 34.95 21.37 -0.13
CA ASN A 35 36.14 20.90 0.61
C ASN A 35 35.78 19.49 1.12
N GLY A 36 36.48 18.40 0.79
CA GLY A 36 37.92 18.19 0.94
C GLY A 36 38.11 17.10 2.00
N ALA A 37 38.58 15.93 1.57
CA ALA A 37 38.74 14.71 2.37
C ALA A 37 39.81 14.81 3.49
N ALA A 38 39.65 14.04 4.57
CA ALA A 38 40.73 13.29 5.26
C ALA A 38 40.21 12.49 6.50
N ALA A 39 40.56 11.20 6.58
CA ALA A 39 40.83 10.45 7.82
C ALA A 39 42.35 10.57 8.14
N PRO A 40 42.97 10.07 9.25
CA PRO A 40 42.51 9.09 10.26
C PRO A 40 43.03 9.29 11.73
N ALA A 41 42.78 8.27 12.59
CA ALA A 41 43.61 7.71 13.69
C ALA A 41 43.21 7.89 15.19
N GLU A 42 42.99 6.74 15.85
CA GLU A 42 43.14 6.45 17.31
C GLU A 42 44.64 6.37 17.71
N PRO A 43 45.05 6.57 18.99
CA PRO A 43 45.13 5.44 19.97
C PRO A 43 44.99 5.75 21.50
N THR A 44 44.35 4.81 22.22
CA THR A 44 44.78 4.05 23.44
C THR A 44 44.85 4.65 24.88
N ALA A 45 44.14 3.93 25.80
CA ALA A 45 44.40 3.58 27.23
C ALA A 45 44.38 4.67 28.34
N SER A 46 44.04 4.44 29.62
CA SER A 46 43.51 3.32 30.45
C SER A 46 43.20 3.88 31.85
N ALA A 47 42.29 3.28 32.63
CA ALA A 47 42.41 3.19 34.09
C ALA A 47 41.54 2.07 34.71
N THR A 48 42.11 1.46 35.73
CA THR A 48 41.95 0.10 36.27
C THR A 48 40.95 0.01 37.44
N GLY A 49 40.36 -1.17 37.67
CA GLY A 49 39.69 -1.52 38.93
C GLY A 49 39.43 -3.02 39.06
N SER A 50 40.24 -3.71 39.88
CA SER A 50 40.26 -5.17 40.08
C SER A 50 39.27 -5.65 41.16
N ALA A 51 38.64 -6.82 40.96
CA ALA A 51 38.05 -7.62 42.05
C ALA A 51 38.09 -9.14 41.74
N THR A 52 39.07 -9.80 42.38
CA THR A 52 39.09 -11.15 43.00
C THR A 52 38.24 -12.33 42.47
N LYS A 53 38.97 -13.34 41.96
CA LYS A 53 38.91 -14.82 42.20
C LYS A 53 37.60 -15.41 42.76
N ALA A 54 36.88 -16.15 41.91
CA ALA A 54 36.09 -17.32 42.30
C ALA A 54 36.13 -18.37 41.17
N ASP A 55 36.77 -19.49 41.48
CA ASP A 55 36.93 -20.66 40.62
C ASP A 55 35.60 -21.44 40.55
N ARG A 56 34.87 -21.32 39.44
CA ARG A 56 33.77 -22.24 39.08
C ARG A 56 33.82 -22.49 37.57
N LYS A 57 34.47 -23.59 37.21
CA LYS A 57 34.42 -24.21 35.88
C LYS A 57 32.96 -24.46 35.46
N PRO A 58 32.45 -23.87 34.36
CA PRO A 58 31.20 -24.31 33.77
C PRO A 58 31.41 -25.65 33.04
N PRO A 59 30.42 -26.57 33.03
CA PRO A 59 30.57 -27.84 32.36
C PRO A 59 30.67 -27.65 30.84
N VAL A 60 31.77 -28.15 30.27
CA VAL A 60 31.89 -28.42 28.83
C VAL A 60 31.17 -29.73 28.52
N SER A 61 29.97 -29.63 27.94
CA SER A 61 29.46 -30.53 26.88
C SER A 61 27.97 -30.27 26.61
N ALA A 62 27.69 -29.54 25.54
CA ALA A 62 26.54 -29.80 24.68
C ALA A 62 26.89 -29.21 23.29
N ALA A 63 27.12 -30.12 22.35
CA ALA A 63 27.23 -29.96 20.91
C ALA A 63 27.37 -28.53 20.35
N ALA A 64 28.52 -28.25 19.74
CA ALA A 64 28.63 -27.19 18.75
C ALA A 64 27.53 -27.38 17.67
N PRO A 65 26.77 -26.34 17.29
CA PRO A 65 25.84 -26.46 16.18
C PRO A 65 26.68 -26.70 14.92
N ASN A 66 26.52 -27.88 14.34
CA ASN A 66 27.12 -28.24 13.07
C ASN A 66 26.69 -27.21 12.01
N PRO A 67 27.59 -26.43 11.38
CA PRO A 67 27.22 -25.42 10.39
C PRO A 67 26.80 -26.01 9.03
N SER A 68 26.51 -27.32 8.98
CA SER A 68 26.13 -28.04 7.75
C SER A 68 24.65 -28.42 7.69
N ALA A 69 23.76 -27.75 8.43
CA ALA A 69 22.35 -27.78 8.10
C ALA A 69 22.14 -26.90 6.85
N LYS A 70 22.19 -27.51 5.65
CA LYS A 70 21.69 -26.85 4.43
C LYS A 70 20.32 -26.29 4.76
N ALA A 71 20.18 -24.97 4.70
CA ALA A 71 18.90 -24.30 4.80
C ALA A 71 17.98 -24.96 3.76
N GLN A 72 17.04 -25.76 4.25
CA GLN A 72 16.06 -26.41 3.42
C GLN A 72 15.22 -25.27 2.84
N THR A 73 15.34 -25.04 1.53
CA THR A 73 14.54 -24.05 0.82
C THR A 73 13.10 -24.51 0.90
N THR A 74 12.40 -24.13 1.96
CA THR A 74 10.97 -24.37 2.11
C THR A 74 10.31 -23.47 1.08
N THR A 75 10.01 -24.04 -0.08
CA THR A 75 9.12 -23.38 -1.04
C THR A 75 7.79 -23.22 -0.33
N PRO A 76 7.26 -22.01 -0.13
CA PRO A 76 5.96 -21.81 0.46
C PRO A 76 4.92 -22.64 -0.31
N PRO A 77 3.92 -23.23 0.37
CA PRO A 77 2.87 -23.97 -0.31
C PRO A 77 2.19 -23.07 -1.34
N ALA A 78 1.91 -23.61 -2.53
CA ALA A 78 1.31 -22.85 -3.61
C ALA A 78 -0.06 -22.30 -3.20
N VAL A 79 -0.21 -20.98 -3.27
CA VAL A 79 -1.47 -20.29 -3.01
C VAL A 79 -2.42 -20.54 -4.19
N ASN A 80 -3.56 -21.19 -3.93
CA ASN A 80 -4.60 -21.39 -4.95
C ASN A 80 -5.56 -20.19 -4.96
N THR A 81 -5.31 -19.21 -5.82
CA THR A 81 -6.17 -18.02 -5.96
C THR A 81 -7.37 -18.24 -6.89
N GLY A 82 -7.50 -19.42 -7.52
CA GLY A 82 -8.48 -19.73 -8.55
C GLY A 82 -7.92 -19.60 -9.99
N PRO A 83 -8.52 -20.27 -10.99
CA PRO A 83 -7.96 -20.38 -12.33
C PRO A 83 -8.02 -19.09 -13.16
N THR A 84 -9.00 -18.22 -12.89
CA THR A 84 -9.22 -16.95 -13.64
C THR A 84 -8.74 -15.72 -12.91
N SER A 85 -8.15 -15.93 -11.74
CA SER A 85 -7.74 -14.90 -10.79
C SER A 85 -6.42 -14.26 -11.22
N PRO A 86 -6.26 -12.93 -11.13
CA PRO A 86 -4.99 -12.29 -11.42
C PRO A 86 -3.91 -12.79 -10.47
N LYS A 87 -2.72 -13.01 -11.02
CA LYS A 87 -1.52 -13.38 -10.26
C LYS A 87 -0.78 -12.13 -9.84
N PHE A 88 -0.44 -12.04 -8.56
CA PHE A 88 0.41 -11.00 -8.01
C PHE A 88 1.80 -11.56 -7.73
N LYS A 89 2.81 -10.72 -7.87
CA LYS A 89 4.19 -11.02 -7.46
C LYS A 89 4.42 -10.51 -6.05
N GLN A 90 5.38 -11.10 -5.34
CA GLN A 90 5.85 -10.55 -4.07
C GLN A 90 6.29 -9.09 -4.26
N GLY A 91 5.99 -8.24 -3.29
CA GLY A 91 6.18 -6.80 -3.32
C GLY A 91 5.07 -6.03 -4.05
N GLN A 92 4.04 -6.69 -4.58
CA GLN A 92 2.89 -6.02 -5.21
C GLN A 92 1.75 -5.81 -4.21
N TRP A 93 1.38 -4.55 -4.02
CA TRP A 93 0.33 -4.14 -3.08
C TRP A 93 -0.91 -3.63 -3.79
N ILE A 94 -2.07 -3.86 -3.21
CA ILE A 94 -3.37 -3.33 -3.66
C ILE A 94 -4.09 -2.62 -2.51
N ALA A 95 -4.94 -1.65 -2.81
CA ALA A 95 -5.91 -1.09 -1.87
C ALA A 95 -7.28 -1.54 -2.32
N MET A 96 -7.97 -2.29 -1.46
CA MET A 96 -9.33 -2.69 -1.75
C MET A 96 -10.27 -1.50 -1.57
N LEU A 97 -11.06 -1.22 -2.59
CA LEU A 97 -12.04 -0.14 -2.58
C LEU A 97 -13.42 -0.63 -2.14
N ASP A 98 -13.85 -1.76 -2.69
CA ASP A 98 -15.19 -2.30 -2.47
C ASP A 98 -15.28 -3.81 -2.78
N LYS A 99 -16.36 -4.43 -2.30
CA LYS A 99 -16.67 -5.85 -2.47
C LYS A 99 -18.08 -6.02 -3.06
N TYR A 100 -18.21 -6.95 -3.99
CA TYR A 100 -19.46 -7.29 -4.66
C TYR A 100 -19.68 -8.82 -4.58
N PRO A 101 -20.94 -9.29 -4.55
CA PRO A 101 -21.23 -10.72 -4.60
C PRO A 101 -20.79 -11.35 -5.93
N ALA A 102 -20.67 -12.69 -5.97
CA ALA A 102 -20.15 -13.45 -7.12
C ALA A 102 -20.85 -13.15 -8.45
N ASP A 103 -22.16 -12.93 -8.42
CA ASP A 103 -23.04 -12.66 -9.57
C ASP A 103 -23.00 -11.20 -10.03
N ALA A 104 -22.48 -10.28 -9.22
CA ALA A 104 -22.39 -8.85 -9.53
C ALA A 104 -21.07 -8.45 -10.23
N GLY A 105 -20.46 -9.38 -10.98
CA GLY A 105 -19.17 -9.14 -11.64
C GLY A 105 -19.19 -8.00 -12.65
N GLN A 106 -20.31 -7.77 -13.33
CA GLN A 106 -20.43 -6.63 -14.24
C GLN A 106 -20.43 -5.30 -13.47
N MET A 107 -21.16 -5.22 -12.34
CA MET A 107 -21.18 -4.03 -11.50
C MET A 107 -19.80 -3.70 -10.96
N ALA A 108 -19.04 -4.70 -10.49
CA ALA A 108 -17.68 -4.49 -10.01
C ALA A 108 -16.75 -3.92 -11.12
N LYS A 109 -16.85 -4.46 -12.33
CA LYS A 109 -16.08 -3.98 -13.51
C LYS A 109 -16.50 -2.56 -13.91
N ASP A 110 -17.79 -2.26 -13.87
CA ASP A 110 -18.31 -0.93 -14.17
C ASP A 110 -17.84 0.10 -13.14
N THR A 111 -17.82 -0.25 -11.85
CA THR A 111 -17.24 0.58 -10.78
C THR A 111 -15.75 0.83 -11.02
N ALA A 112 -14.95 -0.21 -11.30
CA ALA A 112 -13.54 -0.05 -11.62
C ALA A 112 -13.31 0.85 -12.86
N THR A 113 -14.17 0.70 -13.88
CA THR A 113 -14.13 1.52 -15.09
C THR A 113 -14.47 2.98 -14.79
N LYS A 114 -15.48 3.24 -13.95
CA LYS A 114 -15.85 4.60 -13.52
C LYS A 114 -14.68 5.30 -12.83
N ILE A 115 -14.00 4.59 -11.91
CA ILE A 115 -12.83 5.12 -11.19
C ILE A 115 -11.66 5.36 -12.16
N THR A 116 -11.44 4.44 -13.11
CA THR A 116 -10.41 4.59 -14.15
C THR A 116 -10.68 5.78 -15.06
N ARG A 117 -11.94 6.06 -15.42
CA ARG A 117 -12.32 7.25 -16.20
C ARG A 117 -12.05 8.57 -15.45
N ALA A 118 -11.99 8.54 -14.13
CA ALA A 118 -11.56 9.67 -13.31
C ALA A 118 -10.01 9.79 -13.20
N GLY A 119 -9.25 8.98 -13.96
CA GLY A 119 -7.79 9.01 -14.00
C GLY A 119 -7.10 8.21 -12.89
N ILE A 120 -7.83 7.39 -12.14
CA ILE A 120 -7.31 6.62 -11.00
C ILE A 120 -7.20 5.13 -11.41
N PRO A 121 -6.03 4.49 -11.28
CA PRO A 121 -5.83 3.13 -11.80
C PRO A 121 -6.52 2.08 -10.92
N ALA A 122 -7.78 1.78 -11.24
CA ALA A 122 -8.60 0.78 -10.56
C ALA A 122 -8.87 -0.45 -11.44
N LYS A 123 -9.03 -1.61 -10.80
CA LYS A 123 -9.34 -2.90 -11.44
C LYS A 123 -10.38 -3.65 -10.62
N ALA A 124 -11.02 -4.64 -11.25
CA ALA A 124 -11.90 -5.58 -10.58
C ALA A 124 -11.38 -7.01 -10.77
N MET A 125 -11.42 -7.81 -9.71
CA MET A 125 -11.06 -9.23 -9.77
C MET A 125 -12.05 -10.09 -8.99
N LEU A 126 -12.33 -11.29 -9.48
CA LEU A 126 -13.03 -12.29 -8.70
C LEU A 126 -12.02 -12.98 -7.77
N VAL A 127 -12.24 -12.87 -6.48
CA VAL A 127 -11.52 -13.61 -5.45
C VAL A 127 -12.24 -14.93 -5.27
N ASP A 128 -11.83 -15.95 -6.04
CA ASP A 128 -12.43 -17.30 -6.02
C ASP A 128 -11.55 -18.36 -5.33
N GLY A 129 -10.38 -17.94 -4.85
CA GLY A 129 -9.47 -18.78 -4.09
C GLY A 129 -8.84 -18.01 -2.95
N GLN A 130 -7.80 -18.58 -2.36
CA GLN A 130 -7.12 -18.01 -1.22
C GLN A 130 -6.19 -16.90 -1.68
N TYR A 131 -6.52 -15.65 -1.37
CA TYR A 131 -5.59 -14.53 -1.49
C TYR A 131 -5.04 -14.18 -0.11
N PRO A 132 -3.71 -14.25 0.10
CA PRO A 132 -3.04 -13.81 1.32
C PRO A 132 -3.53 -12.45 1.79
N GLY A 133 -3.82 -12.36 3.10
CA GLY A 133 -4.32 -11.13 3.74
C GLY A 133 -5.76 -10.74 3.42
N ILE A 134 -6.37 -11.26 2.35
CA ILE A 134 -7.76 -10.94 2.00
C ILE A 134 -8.72 -11.89 2.73
N THR A 135 -9.14 -11.47 3.92
CA THR A 135 -10.03 -12.23 4.80
C THR A 135 -11.34 -11.51 5.11
N ASN A 136 -12.33 -12.26 5.57
CA ASN A 136 -13.58 -11.73 6.11
C ASN A 136 -13.42 -11.37 7.61
N SER A 137 -14.49 -10.92 8.25
CA SER A 137 -14.50 -10.54 9.68
C SER A 137 -14.13 -11.68 10.64
N SER A 138 -14.27 -12.93 10.21
CA SER A 138 -13.91 -14.12 10.98
C SER A 138 -12.50 -14.63 10.67
N LEU A 139 -11.68 -13.83 9.96
CA LEU A 139 -10.33 -14.18 9.51
C LEU A 139 -10.27 -15.37 8.53
N ALA A 140 -11.41 -15.79 7.96
CA ALA A 140 -11.43 -16.80 6.92
C ALA A 140 -11.10 -16.17 5.55
N PRO A 141 -10.45 -16.91 4.64
CA PRO A 141 -10.22 -16.44 3.27
C PRO A 141 -11.54 -16.01 2.62
N VAL A 142 -11.52 -14.86 1.95
CA VAL A 142 -12.65 -14.45 1.11
C VAL A 142 -12.66 -15.31 -0.16
N THR A 143 -13.81 -15.85 -0.53
CA THR A 143 -14.04 -16.55 -1.80
C THR A 143 -15.36 -16.10 -2.41
N GLY A 144 -15.59 -16.39 -3.70
CA GLY A 144 -16.82 -16.02 -4.42
C GLY A 144 -17.16 -14.53 -4.33
N THR A 145 -16.16 -13.65 -4.27
CA THR A 145 -16.37 -12.21 -4.06
C THR A 145 -15.61 -11.40 -5.10
N TRP A 146 -16.30 -10.51 -5.78
CA TRP A 146 -15.66 -9.53 -6.64
C TRP A 146 -15.08 -8.40 -5.80
N VAL A 147 -13.82 -8.07 -6.05
CA VAL A 147 -13.09 -7.01 -5.37
C VAL A 147 -12.75 -5.93 -6.38
N VAL A 148 -13.13 -4.69 -6.08
CA VAL A 148 -12.62 -3.51 -6.79
C VAL A 148 -11.42 -2.99 -6.00
N TYR A 149 -10.30 -2.73 -6.66
CA TYR A 149 -9.06 -2.35 -6.00
C TYR A 149 -8.21 -1.39 -6.84
N LEU A 150 -7.30 -0.67 -6.18
CA LEU A 150 -6.27 0.16 -6.80
C LEU A 150 -4.95 -0.62 -6.95
N GLY A 151 -4.24 -0.38 -8.06
CA GLY A 151 -2.87 -0.87 -8.27
C GLY A 151 -2.70 -1.99 -9.34
N PRO A 152 -1.67 -2.84 -9.21
CA PRO A 152 -0.75 -2.96 -8.08
C PRO A 152 0.25 -1.79 -7.95
N GLY A 153 0.68 -1.50 -6.73
CA GLY A 153 1.85 -0.66 -6.42
C GLY A 153 2.98 -1.48 -5.80
N THR A 154 4.10 -0.84 -5.47
CA THR A 154 5.33 -1.47 -4.97
C THR A 154 5.47 -1.43 -3.44
N SER A 155 4.54 -0.77 -2.72
CA SER A 155 4.46 -0.81 -1.25
C SER A 155 3.04 -0.55 -0.75
N SER A 156 2.79 -0.90 0.51
CA SER A 156 1.55 -0.56 1.22
C SER A 156 1.30 0.94 1.24
N GLU A 157 2.32 1.73 1.57
CA GLU A 157 2.23 3.18 1.73
C GLU A 157 1.91 3.85 0.39
N GLN A 158 2.51 3.39 -0.71
CA GLN A 158 2.24 3.95 -2.02
C GLN A 158 0.76 3.84 -2.37
N ILE A 159 0.17 2.67 -2.13
CA ILE A 159 -1.21 2.40 -2.52
C ILE A 159 -2.21 2.95 -1.51
N LEU A 160 -1.85 3.03 -0.23
CA LEU A 160 -2.60 3.80 0.76
C LEU A 160 -2.63 5.28 0.37
N ASN A 161 -1.49 5.89 0.04
CA ASN A 161 -1.42 7.29 -0.40
C ASN A 161 -2.23 7.53 -1.68
N LEU A 162 -2.18 6.61 -2.64
CA LEU A 162 -3.03 6.68 -3.83
C LEU A 162 -4.52 6.63 -3.47
N CYS A 163 -4.89 5.79 -2.51
CA CYS A 163 -6.28 5.68 -2.05
C CYS A 163 -6.73 6.95 -1.32
N LEU A 164 -5.88 7.51 -0.46
CA LEU A 164 -6.14 8.73 0.31
C LEU A 164 -5.97 10.03 -0.52
N ASP A 165 -5.45 9.96 -1.75
CA ASP A 165 -5.38 11.11 -2.66
C ASP A 165 -6.77 11.76 -2.78
N PRO A 166 -6.90 13.09 -2.62
CA PRO A 166 -8.20 13.75 -2.65
C PRO A 166 -9.00 13.49 -3.93
N ARG A 167 -8.34 13.26 -5.07
CA ARG A 167 -9.02 12.91 -6.33
C ARG A 167 -9.61 11.51 -6.26
N THR A 168 -8.88 10.57 -5.65
CA THR A 168 -9.37 9.21 -5.42
C THR A 168 -10.56 9.23 -4.47
N GLN A 169 -10.47 9.92 -3.34
CA GLN A 169 -11.57 10.03 -2.37
C GLN A 169 -12.79 10.76 -2.94
N ALA A 170 -12.59 11.76 -3.82
CA ALA A 170 -13.69 12.42 -4.52
C ALA A 170 -14.37 11.49 -5.55
N ALA A 171 -13.62 10.62 -6.22
CA ALA A 171 -14.16 9.67 -7.18
C ALA A 171 -14.84 8.47 -6.49
N TYR A 172 -14.28 8.00 -5.38
CA TYR A 172 -14.74 6.82 -4.65
C TYR A 172 -14.24 6.82 -3.20
N GLN A 173 -15.15 7.05 -2.24
CA GLN A 173 -14.82 6.98 -0.82
C GLN A 173 -14.73 5.51 -0.38
N SER A 174 -13.63 5.15 0.29
CA SER A 174 -13.37 3.78 0.75
C SER A 174 -12.49 3.79 2.01
N PRO A 175 -12.60 2.78 2.89
CA PRO A 175 -11.69 2.60 4.02
C PRO A 175 -10.24 2.25 3.63
N CYS A 176 -9.95 2.00 2.35
CA CYS A 176 -8.59 1.82 1.81
C CYS A 176 -7.71 0.73 2.48
N PRO A 177 -8.22 -0.43 2.90
CA PRO A 177 -7.35 -1.48 3.43
C PRO A 177 -6.38 -1.97 2.34
N THR A 178 -5.11 -2.06 2.68
CA THR A 178 -4.04 -2.47 1.77
C THR A 178 -3.61 -3.91 2.01
N TYR A 179 -3.33 -4.63 0.93
CA TYR A 179 -2.94 -6.05 0.97
C TYR A 179 -1.79 -6.31 0.00
N GLU A 180 -0.87 -7.20 0.39
CA GLU A 180 0.06 -7.86 -0.51
C GLU A 180 -0.53 -9.23 -0.86
N PRO A 181 -1.18 -9.41 -2.02
CA PRO A 181 -1.94 -10.63 -2.29
C PRO A 181 -1.06 -11.80 -2.74
N ALA A 182 0.25 -11.59 -2.87
CA ALA A 182 1.20 -12.66 -3.13
C ALA A 182 1.49 -13.45 -1.84
N GLY A 183 1.77 -14.74 -1.96
CA GLY A 183 2.15 -15.62 -0.85
C GLY A 183 3.07 -16.74 -1.30
#